data_AF-A0AAN4HD75-F1
#
_entry.id   AF-A0AAN4HD75-F1
#
_cell.length_a   1.000
_cell.length_b   1.000
_cell.length_c   1.000
_cell.angle_alpha   90.00
_cell.angle_beta   90.00
_cell.angle_gamma   90.00
#
_symmetry.space_group_name_H-M   'P 1'
#
loop_
_entity.id
_entity.type
_entity.pdbx_description
1 polymer ?
#
loop_
_entity_poly.entity_id
_entity_poly.type
_entity_poly.pdbx_seq_one_letter_code
_entity_poly.pdbx_strand_id
1 'polypeptide(L)'
;MKKINNMSLIERPIHNIKQIDWGAVVWIGVFFVIPMTFWVFPAQARMGLIEAITYLFSLDFYTEPTVSTNIVSGMQNKTYLLLNIGKVILWIWTIIIVLRFLFKKPNEIKS
;
A
#
# COMPACT_ATOMS: atom_id res chain seq x y z
N MET A 1 16.21 -4.36 35.09
CA MET A 1 16.34 -4.47 33.62
C MET A 1 15.41 -5.58 33.12
N LYS A 2 14.32 -5.24 32.43
CA LYS A 2 13.36 -6.24 31.92
C LYS A 2 13.84 -6.69 30.54
N LYS A 3 14.31 -7.94 30.40
CA LYS A 3 14.73 -8.51 29.11
C LYS A 3 13.53 -8.52 28.15
N ILE A 4 13.55 -7.65 27.14
CA ILE A 4 12.55 -7.64 26.06
C ILE A 4 12.72 -8.85 25.11
N ASN A 5 13.81 -9.60 25.27
CA ASN A 5 14.11 -10.80 24.48
C ASN A 5 13.11 -11.97 24.63
N ASN A 6 12.19 -11.95 25.59
CA ASN A 6 11.16 -12.98 25.78
C ASN A 6 9.75 -12.58 25.31
N MET A 7 9.59 -11.52 24.51
CA MET A 7 8.26 -11.13 24.01
C MET A 7 7.77 -12.14 22.97
N SER A 8 6.56 -12.68 23.19
CA SER A 8 5.94 -13.64 22.29
C SER A 8 5.64 -12.99 20.92
N LEU A 9 5.62 -13.79 19.85
CA LEU A 9 5.33 -13.32 18.49
C LEU A 9 3.97 -12.61 18.38
N ILE A 10 3.02 -12.98 19.26
CA ILE A 10 1.65 -12.46 19.30
C ILE A 10 1.59 -11.07 19.96
N GLU A 11 2.50 -10.78 20.90
CA GLU A 11 2.53 -9.48 21.61
C GLU A 11 3.26 -8.39 20.81
N ARG A 12 4.11 -8.77 19.85
CA ARG A 12 4.92 -7.83 19.06
C ARG A 12 4.10 -6.81 18.27
N PRO A 13 3.00 -7.17 17.58
CA PRO A 13 2.18 -6.20 16.88
C PRO A 13 1.62 -5.12 17.81
N ILE A 14 1.07 -5.53 18.96
CA ILE A 14 0.48 -4.62 19.95
C ILE A 14 1.55 -3.68 20.50
N HIS A 15 2.74 -4.20 20.79
CA HIS A 15 3.85 -3.42 21.29
C HIS A 15 4.38 -2.42 20.24
N ASN A 16 4.58 -2.86 19.01
CA ASN A 16 5.10 -2.03 17.92
C ASN A 16 4.12 -0.92 17.52
N ILE A 17 2.80 -1.16 17.57
CA ILE A 17 1.78 -0.13 17.37
C ILE A 17 1.85 0.92 18.49
N LYS A 18 1.94 0.49 19.76
CA LYS A 18 1.97 1.40 20.92
C LYS A 18 3.18 2.31 20.97
N GLN A 19 4.31 1.86 20.43
CA GLN A 19 5.56 2.62 20.50
C GLN A 19 5.65 3.75 19.47
N ILE A 20 4.75 3.83 18.47
CA ILE A 20 4.81 4.80 17.34
C ILE A 20 6.27 5.02 16.93
N ASP A 21 6.99 3.91 16.74
CA ASP A 21 8.42 3.95 16.41
C ASP A 21 8.59 4.57 15.01
N TRP A 22 9.80 4.91 14.60
CA TRP A 22 10.12 5.35 13.23
C TRP A 22 9.54 4.42 12.16
N GLY A 23 9.35 3.14 12.49
CA GLY A 23 8.64 2.20 11.62
C GLY A 23 7.16 2.54 11.34
N ALA A 24 6.46 3.19 12.27
CA ALA A 24 5.09 3.68 12.07
C ALA A 24 5.08 4.95 11.19
N VAL A 25 6.08 5.81 11.33
CA VAL A 25 6.25 6.99 10.45
C VAL A 25 6.60 6.56 9.02
N VAL A 26 7.53 5.60 8.88
CA VAL A 26 7.84 4.96 7.60
C VAL A 26 6.61 4.25 7.05
N TRP A 27 5.80 3.61 7.90
CA TRP A 27 4.54 3.00 7.47
C TRP A 27 3.55 4.04 6.94
N ILE A 28 3.28 5.14 7.64
CA ILE A 28 2.38 6.20 7.15
C ILE A 28 2.91 6.79 5.84
N GLY A 29 4.22 7.05 5.76
CA GLY A 29 4.86 7.54 4.53
C GLY A 29 4.70 6.55 3.36
N VAL A 30 4.97 5.27 3.59
CA VAL A 30 4.88 4.24 2.55
C VAL A 30 3.44 3.86 2.22
N PHE A 31 2.51 3.94 3.17
CA PHE A 31 1.11 3.58 2.98
C PHE A 31 0.31 4.69 2.31
N PHE A 32 0.64 5.95 2.58
CA PHE A 32 -0.10 7.09 2.02
C PHE A 32 0.68 7.80 0.92
N VAL A 33 1.97 8.07 1.06
CA VAL A 33 2.69 8.89 0.08
C VAL A 33 3.02 8.08 -1.16
N ILE A 34 3.58 6.88 -1.02
CA ILE A 34 3.97 6.06 -2.19
C ILE A 34 2.76 5.71 -3.07
N PRO A 35 1.61 5.27 -2.54
CA PRO A 35 0.46 4.93 -3.38
C PRO A 35 -0.19 6.15 -4.00
N MET A 36 -0.20 7.27 -3.28
CA MET A 36 -0.67 8.53 -3.83
C MET A 36 0.24 8.99 -4.99
N THR A 37 1.56 8.99 -4.80
CA THR A 37 2.51 9.49 -5.81
C THR A 37 2.69 8.55 -7.00
N PHE A 38 2.80 7.24 -6.79
CA PHE A 38 3.13 6.28 -7.86
C PHE A 38 1.90 5.69 -8.55
N TRP A 39 0.71 5.84 -7.96
CA TRP A 39 -0.51 5.28 -8.54
C TRP A 39 -1.61 6.32 -8.73
N VAL A 40 -1.97 7.09 -7.70
CA VAL A 40 -3.05 8.09 -7.80
C VAL A 40 -2.69 9.23 -8.75
N PHE A 41 -1.46 9.74 -8.72
CA PHE A 41 -1.03 10.82 -9.61
C PHE A 41 -1.09 10.44 -11.10
N PRO A 42 -0.66 9.23 -11.51
CA PRO A 42 -0.91 8.73 -12.86
C PRO A 42 -2.40 8.45 -13.16
N ALA A 43 -3.13 7.87 -12.20
CA ALA A 43 -4.53 7.48 -12.40
C ALA A 43 -5.49 8.67 -12.51
N GLN A 44 -5.26 9.76 -11.78
CA GLN A 44 -6.12 10.96 -11.81
C GLN A 44 -6.19 11.60 -13.20
N ALA A 45 -5.18 11.41 -14.05
CA ALA A 45 -5.19 11.87 -15.44
C ALA A 45 -6.25 11.16 -16.30
N ARG A 46 -6.85 10.08 -15.81
CA ARG A 46 -7.83 9.26 -16.54
C ARG A 46 -9.25 9.29 -15.96
N MET A 47 -9.39 9.46 -14.65
CA MET A 47 -10.68 9.31 -13.95
C MET A 47 -10.91 10.36 -12.85
N GLY A 48 -10.03 11.36 -12.74
CA GLY A 48 -10.12 12.35 -11.67
C GLY A 48 -9.60 11.83 -10.32
N LEU A 49 -9.29 12.78 -9.44
CA LEU A 49 -8.58 12.50 -8.18
C LEU A 49 -9.39 11.63 -7.22
N ILE A 50 -10.67 11.96 -7.02
CA ILE A 50 -11.53 11.26 -6.06
C ILE A 50 -11.72 9.80 -6.50
N GLU A 51 -12.06 9.58 -7.76
CA GLU A 51 -12.28 8.24 -8.30
C GLU A 51 -10.99 7.41 -8.26
N ALA A 52 -9.83 8.00 -8.59
CA ALA A 52 -8.54 7.32 -8.45
C ALA A 52 -8.26 6.90 -6.99
N ILE A 53 -8.48 7.78 -6.01
CA ILE A 53 -8.31 7.42 -4.60
C ILE A 53 -9.29 6.30 -4.21
N THR A 54 -10.58 6.44 -4.55
CA THR A 54 -11.59 5.44 -4.23
C THR A 54 -11.24 4.08 -4.83
N TYR A 55 -10.80 4.04 -6.08
CA TYR A 55 -10.37 2.80 -6.73
C TYR A 55 -9.11 2.22 -6.11
N LEU A 56 -8.13 3.03 -5.69
CA LEU A 56 -6.92 2.51 -5.06
C LEU A 56 -7.25 1.66 -3.82
N PHE A 57 -8.25 2.08 -3.04
CA PHE A 57 -8.68 1.41 -1.81
C PHE A 57 -9.85 0.43 -1.97
N SER A 58 -10.45 0.30 -3.16
CA SER A 58 -11.48 -0.71 -3.43
C SER A 58 -10.86 -2.08 -3.75
N LEU A 59 -11.68 -3.13 -3.81
CA LEU A 59 -11.25 -4.42 -4.38
C LEU A 59 -11.53 -4.52 -5.89
N ASP A 60 -12.12 -3.49 -6.47
CA ASP A 60 -12.52 -3.46 -7.87
C ASP A 60 -11.31 -3.25 -8.79
N PHE A 61 -11.37 -3.85 -9.96
CA PHE A 61 -10.42 -3.60 -11.03
C PHE A 61 -11.08 -2.78 -12.13
N TYR A 62 -10.30 -1.96 -12.84
CA TYR A 62 -10.80 -1.33 -14.06
C TYR A 62 -11.19 -2.43 -15.03
N THR A 63 -12.46 -2.44 -15.41
CA THR A 63 -13.01 -3.28 -16.46
C THR A 63 -13.39 -2.39 -17.64
N GLU A 64 -13.04 -2.81 -18.84
CA GLU A 64 -13.51 -2.11 -20.04
C GLU A 64 -14.94 -2.53 -20.39
N PRO A 65 -15.73 -1.63 -21.03
CA PRO A 65 -16.83 -2.08 -21.87
C PRO A 65 -16.24 -2.90 -23.02
N THR A 66 -16.72 -4.13 -23.16
CA THR A 66 -16.27 -5.11 -24.13
C THR A 66 -16.38 -4.58 -25.56
N VAL A 67 -15.31 -4.80 -26.34
CA VAL A 67 -15.15 -4.55 -27.79
C VAL A 67 -14.77 -3.11 -28.16
N SER A 68 -13.49 -2.92 -28.45
CA SER A 68 -12.94 -1.62 -28.85
C SER A 68 -12.21 -1.76 -30.20
N THR A 69 -12.76 -1.14 -31.25
CA THR A 69 -12.30 -1.29 -32.65
C THR A 69 -11.29 -0.23 -33.09
N ASN A 70 -10.94 0.73 -32.22
CA ASN A 70 -10.08 1.86 -32.56
C ASN A 70 -8.76 1.86 -31.74
N ILE A 71 -7.68 2.41 -32.32
CA ILE A 71 -6.33 2.44 -31.72
C ILE A 71 -6.31 3.10 -30.33
N VAL A 72 -7.11 4.16 -30.15
CA VAL A 72 -7.23 4.90 -28.88
C VAL A 72 -7.73 4.03 -27.74
N SER A 73 -8.72 3.18 -28.01
CA SER A 73 -9.28 2.29 -27.00
C SER A 73 -8.35 1.10 -26.70
N GLY A 74 -7.57 0.64 -27.68
CA GLY A 74 -6.47 -0.30 -27.42
C GLY A 74 -5.37 0.24 -26.49
N MET A 75 -5.07 1.55 -26.57
CA MET A 75 -4.12 2.20 -25.65
C MET A 75 -4.69 2.41 -24.25
N GLN A 76 -6.00 2.70 -24.14
CA GLN A 76 -6.70 2.77 -22.86
C GLN A 76 -6.70 1.42 -22.15
N ASN A 77 -6.94 0.32 -22.87
CA ASN A 77 -6.91 -1.03 -22.32
C ASN A 77 -5.55 -1.38 -21.68
N LYS A 78 -4.46 -1.13 -22.40
CA LYS A 78 -3.10 -1.34 -21.87
C LYS A 78 -2.82 -0.50 -20.63
N THR A 79 -3.39 0.71 -20.57
CA THR A 79 -3.25 1.60 -19.42
C THR A 79 -4.04 1.08 -18.21
N TYR A 80 -5.28 0.63 -18.39
CA TYR A 80 -6.10 0.05 -17.31
C TYR A 80 -5.51 -1.25 -16.77
N LEU A 81 -4.99 -2.10 -17.65
CA LEU A 81 -4.25 -3.29 -17.23
C LEU A 81 -3.03 -2.91 -16.38
N LEU A 82 -2.26 -1.91 -16.79
CA LEU A 82 -1.09 -1.43 -16.04
C LEU A 82 -1.49 -0.84 -14.68
N LEU A 83 -2.59 -0.08 -14.61
CA LEU A 83 -3.12 0.46 -13.35
C LEU A 83 -3.57 -0.67 -12.41
N ASN A 84 -4.28 -1.68 -12.93
CA ASN A 84 -4.70 -2.84 -12.13
C ASN A 84 -3.50 -3.61 -11.58
N ILE A 85 -2.50 -3.90 -12.41
CA ILE A 85 -1.26 -4.56 -11.99
C ILE A 85 -0.52 -3.71 -10.94
N GLY A 86 -0.40 -2.40 -11.19
CA GLY A 86 0.24 -1.45 -10.28
C GLY A 86 -0.44 -1.43 -8.91
N LYS A 87 -1.78 -1.46 -8.88
CA LYS A 87 -2.58 -1.54 -7.64
C LYS A 87 -2.25 -2.81 -6.86
N VAL A 88 -2.22 -3.96 -7.53
CA VAL A 88 -1.90 -5.25 -6.88
C VAL A 88 -0.49 -5.24 -6.30
N ILE A 89 0.51 -4.86 -7.10
CA ILE A 89 1.92 -4.82 -6.68
C ILE A 89 2.07 -3.91 -5.46
N LEU A 90 1.44 -2.75 -5.50
CA LEU A 90 1.48 -1.78 -4.42
C LEU A 90 0.92 -2.34 -3.13
N TRP A 91 -0.26 -2.98 -3.18
CA TRP A 91 -0.88 -3.55 -1.99
C TRP A 91 -0.06 -4.73 -1.42
N ILE A 92 0.53 -5.56 -2.27
CA ILE A 92 1.45 -6.62 -1.84
C ILE A 92 2.65 -6.03 -1.09
N TRP A 93 3.27 -4.99 -1.66
CA TRP A 93 4.39 -4.29 -1.02
C TRP A 93 4.00 -3.71 0.34
N THR A 94 2.85 -3.05 0.39
CA THR A 94 2.28 -2.48 1.62
C THR A 94 2.09 -3.55 2.69
N ILE A 95 1.50 -4.71 2.35
CA ILE A 95 1.31 -5.83 3.28
C ILE A 95 2.65 -6.33 3.81
N ILE A 96 3.66 -6.52 2.95
CA ILE A 96 5.00 -6.98 3.36
C ILE A 96 5.61 -6.02 4.38
N ILE A 97 5.51 -4.72 4.14
CA ILE A 97 6.08 -3.69 5.02
C ILE A 97 5.32 -3.64 6.36
N VAL A 98 3.99 -3.71 6.32
CA VAL A 98 3.15 -3.82 7.53
C VAL A 98 3.53 -5.04 8.36
N LEU A 99 3.66 -6.21 7.73
CA LEU A 99 4.05 -7.44 8.42
C LEU A 99 5.45 -7.31 9.04
N ARG A 100 6.42 -6.76 8.30
CA ARG A 100 7.76 -6.50 8.84
C ARG A 100 7.70 -5.55 10.04
N PHE A 101 6.91 -4.48 9.97
CA PHE A 101 6.76 -3.55 11.08
C PHE A 101 6.09 -4.18 12.30
N LEU A 102 4.99 -4.91 12.11
CA LEU A 102 4.24 -5.52 13.21
C LEU A 102 5.04 -6.60 13.93
N PHE A 103 5.85 -7.37 13.19
CA PHE A 103 6.56 -8.54 13.73
C PHE A 103 8.06 -8.32 13.98
N LYS A 104 8.60 -7.12 13.74
CA LYS A 104 9.99 -6.80 14.09
C LYS A 104 10.21 -7.03 15.58
N LYS A 105 11.43 -7.45 15.93
CA LYS A 105 11.83 -7.51 17.34
C LYS A 105 11.80 -6.10 17.91
N PRO A 106 11.24 -5.89 19.11
CA PRO A 106 11.23 -4.57 19.71
C PRO A 106 12.66 -4.14 20.06
N ASN A 107 12.98 -2.87 19.81
CA ASN A 107 14.27 -2.31 20.19
C ASN A 107 14.37 -2.27 21.72
N GLU A 108 15.52 -2.63 22.28
CA GLU A 108 15.78 -2.41 23.70
C GLU A 108 15.72 -0.90 23.94
N ILE A 109 14.77 -0.45 24.76
CA ILE A 109 14.76 0.92 25.25
C ILE A 109 16.00 1.03 26.15
N LYS A 110 17.11 1.52 25.60
CA LYS A 110 18.22 2.01 26.42
C LYS A 110 17.71 3.28 27.09
N SER A 111 17.24 3.11 28.32
CA SER A 111 17.14 4.18 29.31
C SER A 111 18.51 4.78 29.58
#